data_AF-A0A6G5QMT0-F1
#
_entry.id   AF-A0A6G5QMT0-F1
#
_cell.length_a   1.000
_cell.length_b   1.000
_cell.length_c   1.000
_cell.angle_alpha   90.00
_cell.angle_beta   90.00
_cell.angle_gamma   90.00
#
_symmetry.space_group_name_H-M   'P 1'
#
loop_
_entity.id
_entity.type
_entity.pdbx_description
1 polymer ?
#
loop_
_entity_poly.entity_id
_entity_poly.type
_entity_poly.pdbx_seq_one_letter_code
_entity_poly.pdbx_strand_id
1 'polypeptide(L)'
;MDEVAAKVEALKDEMVKNRRFFHSHPETGFFTFFTTAKIASELKKLGYSLKMGREIMKPEARAGLGSKKDKEKYLERAKSLLSADEREFLPVMEDGLTGVVAELDTGRPGKTLAFRFDIDGVDVTESKDEAHRPFKEGFRADIDGITHACGHDGHITIGLAMAKLIAQNSDDFKGKFRFIFQTAEEGTRGAVPMEQAGVLDGVDYLLGGHIGFQAKTNGGIICGTNKLLATSKFDVNFTGRSAHAAGAPQEGANALLAAAQVALAMHGITRHADGVTRINVGVLRAGEGRNVIAPNGYIACETRGETTELNEFMFQKCMDIVAGVAQMYGVQYDVKLTGGTSGGDSSEEITDIYERAARQSPFIKDELIVRDLNFGACEDFAHFMHAVQKAGGKSGYLMIGTKLAAGHHNGAFDFDESALLSGTDVFLRSAYAINGKDA
;
A
#
# COMPACT_ATOMS: atom_id res chain seq x y z
N MET A 1 16.68 -22.94 19.70
CA MET A 1 15.68 -21.87 19.56
C MET A 1 15.78 -21.02 20.81
N ASP A 2 16.02 -19.71 20.67
CA ASP A 2 16.13 -18.79 21.79
C ASP A 2 14.75 -18.34 22.30
N GLU A 3 14.71 -17.48 23.32
CA GLU A 3 13.47 -17.03 23.94
C GLU A 3 12.56 -16.27 22.97
N VAL A 4 13.13 -15.38 22.13
CA VAL A 4 12.36 -14.61 21.15
C VAL A 4 11.70 -15.53 20.14
N ALA A 5 12.44 -16.48 19.58
CA ALA A 5 11.89 -17.44 18.63
C ALA A 5 10.87 -18.38 19.27
N ALA A 6 11.03 -18.75 20.54
CA ALA A 6 10.05 -19.56 21.26
C ALA A 6 8.72 -18.81 21.46
N LYS A 7 8.76 -17.50 21.74
CA LYS A 7 7.56 -16.64 21.82
C LYS A 7 6.81 -16.59 20.47
N VAL A 8 7.54 -16.53 19.36
CA VAL A 8 6.95 -16.51 18.01
C VAL A 8 6.38 -17.87 17.60
N GLU A 9 7.13 -18.97 17.79
CA GLU A 9 6.66 -20.32 17.47
C GLU A 9 5.38 -20.67 18.25
N ALA A 10 5.24 -20.18 19.49
CA ALA A 10 4.04 -20.38 20.29
C ALA A 10 2.76 -19.79 19.67
N LEU A 11 2.87 -18.82 18.75
CA LEU A 11 1.74 -18.22 18.04
C LEU A 11 1.48 -18.84 16.66
N LYS A 12 2.27 -19.82 16.22
CA LYS A 12 2.20 -20.39 14.87
C LYS A 12 0.79 -20.80 14.42
N ASP A 13 0.10 -21.60 15.22
CA ASP A 13 -1.23 -22.12 14.85
C ASP A 13 -2.27 -20.99 14.80
N GLU A 14 -2.16 -20.02 15.70
CA GLU A 14 -3.00 -18.81 15.70
C GLU A 14 -2.74 -17.96 14.46
N MET A 15 -1.47 -17.78 14.07
CA MET A 15 -1.09 -17.03 12.88
C MET A 15 -1.62 -17.70 11.61
N VAL A 16 -1.44 -19.02 11.47
CA VAL A 16 -2.00 -19.78 10.33
C VAL A 16 -3.51 -19.61 10.26
N LYS A 17 -4.20 -19.74 11.40
CA LYS A 17 -5.65 -19.55 11.48
C LYS A 17 -6.06 -18.12 11.08
N ASN A 18 -5.36 -17.11 11.59
CA ASN A 18 -5.65 -15.71 11.29
C ASN A 18 -5.43 -15.39 9.81
N ARG A 19 -4.31 -15.85 9.24
CA ARG A 19 -4.02 -15.68 7.82
C ARG A 19 -5.15 -16.25 6.98
N ARG A 20 -5.51 -17.52 7.19
CA ARG A 20 -6.58 -18.20 6.44
C ARG A 20 -7.92 -17.50 6.61
N PHE A 21 -8.21 -17.00 7.81
CA PHE A 21 -9.42 -16.22 8.08
C PHE A 21 -9.47 -14.92 7.26
N PHE A 22 -8.41 -14.12 7.25
CA PHE A 22 -8.37 -12.89 6.44
C PHE A 22 -8.33 -13.21 4.93
N HIS A 23 -7.60 -14.27 4.53
CA HIS A 23 -7.56 -14.75 3.16
C HIS A 23 -8.95 -15.06 2.59
N SER A 24 -9.80 -15.72 3.38
CA SER A 24 -11.19 -16.03 2.98
C SER A 24 -12.09 -14.80 2.85
N HIS A 25 -11.72 -13.64 3.40
CA HIS A 25 -12.59 -12.46 3.44
C HIS A 25 -11.89 -11.20 2.89
N PRO A 26 -11.39 -11.24 1.64
CA PRO A 26 -10.67 -10.12 1.06
C PRO A 26 -11.61 -8.92 0.81
N GLU A 27 -11.06 -7.72 0.92
CA GLU A 27 -11.78 -6.46 0.69
C GLU A 27 -10.93 -5.48 -0.11
N THR A 28 -11.56 -4.65 -0.94
CA THR A 28 -10.83 -3.72 -1.81
C THR A 28 -10.38 -2.49 -1.03
N GLY A 29 -9.29 -1.85 -1.47
CA GLY A 29 -8.77 -0.63 -0.86
C GLY A 29 -9.84 0.43 -0.62
N PHE A 30 -9.78 1.09 0.54
CA PHE A 30 -10.77 2.00 1.13
C PHE A 30 -12.10 1.38 1.55
N PHE A 31 -12.44 0.18 1.09
CA PHE A 31 -13.66 -0.53 1.52
C PHE A 31 -13.33 -1.77 2.35
N THR A 32 -12.21 -1.73 3.09
CA THR A 32 -11.76 -2.76 4.03
C THR A 32 -12.50 -2.69 5.36
N PHE A 33 -13.84 -2.59 5.33
CA PHE A 33 -14.67 -2.36 6.52
C PHE A 33 -14.63 -3.54 7.50
N PHE A 34 -14.81 -4.76 7.00
CA PHE A 34 -14.77 -5.97 7.82
C PHE A 34 -13.39 -6.18 8.43
N THR A 35 -12.36 -6.13 7.60
CA THR A 35 -10.97 -6.36 8.01
C THR A 35 -10.53 -5.32 9.02
N THR A 36 -10.83 -4.05 8.79
CA THR A 36 -10.50 -2.97 9.74
C THR A 36 -11.20 -3.16 11.09
N ALA A 37 -12.50 -3.49 11.10
CA ALA A 37 -13.24 -3.70 12.34
C ALA A 37 -12.71 -4.92 13.12
N LYS A 38 -12.33 -6.00 12.43
CA LYS A 38 -11.70 -7.18 13.05
C LYS A 38 -10.36 -6.82 13.70
N ILE A 39 -9.49 -6.14 12.97
CA ILE A 39 -8.18 -5.71 13.48
C ILE A 39 -8.36 -4.77 14.68
N ALA A 40 -9.24 -3.77 14.58
CA ALA A 40 -9.53 -2.84 15.67
C ALA A 40 -10.04 -3.57 16.92
N SER A 41 -10.96 -4.52 16.77
CA SER A 41 -11.47 -5.33 17.87
C SER A 41 -10.36 -6.12 18.59
N GLU A 42 -9.46 -6.78 17.84
CA GLU A 42 -8.34 -7.51 18.42
C GLU A 42 -7.34 -6.59 19.14
N LEU A 43 -6.98 -5.46 18.53
CA LEU A 43 -6.06 -4.49 19.14
C LEU A 43 -6.65 -3.85 20.41
N LYS A 44 -7.96 -3.56 20.43
CA LYS A 44 -8.66 -3.05 21.61
C LYS A 44 -8.61 -4.05 22.77
N LYS A 45 -8.81 -5.35 22.50
CA LYS A 45 -8.71 -6.42 23.52
C LYS A 45 -7.30 -6.54 24.11
N LEU A 46 -6.27 -6.21 23.32
CA LEU A 46 -4.88 -6.17 23.76
C LEU A 46 -4.52 -4.89 24.55
N GLY A 47 -5.45 -3.95 24.70
CA GLY A 47 -5.26 -2.73 25.49
C GLY A 47 -4.63 -1.56 24.72
N TYR A 48 -4.58 -1.62 23.38
CA TYR A 48 -4.08 -0.50 22.57
C TYR A 48 -5.07 0.67 22.54
N SER A 49 -4.53 1.89 22.50
CA SER A 49 -5.31 3.08 22.13
C SER A 49 -5.47 3.11 20.61
N LEU A 50 -6.70 3.27 20.11
CA LEU A 50 -6.99 3.22 18.67
C LEU A 50 -7.31 4.60 18.13
N LYS A 51 -6.77 4.91 16.95
CA LYS A 51 -7.15 6.03 16.09
C LYS A 51 -7.70 5.48 14.78
N MET A 52 -8.83 6.00 14.32
CA MET A 52 -9.55 5.51 13.13
C MET A 52 -10.24 6.65 12.39
N GLY A 53 -10.71 6.38 11.17
CA GLY A 53 -11.47 7.35 10.39
C GLY A 53 -10.67 8.61 10.10
N ARG A 54 -11.27 9.77 10.41
CA ARG A 54 -10.67 11.10 10.16
C ARG A 54 -9.40 11.36 10.98
N GLU A 55 -9.18 10.65 12.09
CA GLU A 55 -7.95 10.81 12.89
C GLU A 55 -6.72 10.23 12.21
N ILE A 56 -6.90 9.31 11.26
CA ILE A 56 -5.80 8.63 10.59
C ILE A 56 -5.81 8.84 9.08
N MET A 57 -6.84 9.49 8.53
CA MET A 57 -6.98 9.63 7.09
C MET A 57 -7.70 10.92 6.73
N LYS A 58 -7.04 11.74 5.91
CA LYS A 58 -7.57 13.01 5.40
C LYS A 58 -8.47 12.75 4.19
N PRO A 59 -9.80 12.95 4.29
CA PRO A 59 -10.74 12.48 3.26
C PRO A 59 -10.50 13.07 1.86
N GLU A 60 -10.14 14.35 1.79
CA GLU A 60 -9.88 15.10 0.57
C GLU A 60 -8.58 14.72 -0.14
N ALA A 61 -7.66 14.03 0.55
CA ALA A 61 -6.41 13.56 -0.02
C ALA A 61 -6.52 12.14 -0.63
N ARG A 62 -7.67 11.48 -0.48
CA ARG A 62 -7.89 10.13 -1.02
C ARG A 62 -8.09 10.19 -2.52
N ALA A 63 -7.27 9.47 -3.26
CA ALA A 63 -7.40 9.30 -4.69
C ALA A 63 -8.08 7.96 -5.01
N GLY A 64 -8.90 7.89 -6.06
CA GLY A 64 -9.42 6.62 -6.57
C GLY A 64 -10.34 5.84 -5.60
N LEU A 65 -11.18 6.50 -4.81
CA LEU A 65 -12.03 5.90 -3.76
C LEU A 65 -13.01 4.80 -4.25
N GLY A 66 -13.32 4.73 -5.54
CA GLY A 66 -14.34 3.80 -6.07
C GLY A 66 -15.76 4.39 -6.04
N SER A 67 -16.78 3.56 -6.29
CA SER A 67 -18.17 4.01 -6.40
C SER A 67 -18.96 3.90 -5.09
N LYS A 68 -20.01 4.72 -4.93
CA LYS A 68 -20.94 4.60 -3.79
C LYS A 68 -21.60 3.22 -3.70
N LYS A 69 -21.88 2.61 -4.86
CA LYS A 69 -22.47 1.26 -4.94
C LYS A 69 -21.51 0.20 -4.41
N ASP A 70 -20.22 0.31 -4.76
CA ASP A 70 -19.21 -0.62 -4.25
C ASP A 70 -19.04 -0.46 -2.74
N LYS A 71 -18.99 0.78 -2.25
CA LYS A 71 -18.97 1.06 -0.80
C LYS A 71 -20.12 0.38 -0.07
N GLU A 72 -21.35 0.58 -0.55
CA GLU A 72 -22.55 -0.02 0.06
C GLU A 72 -22.49 -1.54 0.03
N LYS A 73 -22.05 -2.15 -1.08
CA LYS A 73 -21.85 -3.60 -1.19
C LYS A 73 -20.89 -4.13 -0.12
N TYR A 74 -19.71 -3.53 0.04
CA TYR A 74 -18.72 -3.98 1.02
C TYR A 74 -19.17 -3.70 2.46
N LEU A 75 -19.83 -2.57 2.71
CA LEU A 75 -20.36 -2.24 4.03
C LEU A 75 -21.46 -3.21 4.47
N GLU A 76 -22.39 -3.59 3.58
CA GLU A 76 -23.43 -4.58 3.90
C GLU A 76 -22.82 -5.98 4.10
N ARG A 77 -21.81 -6.36 3.32
CA ARG A 77 -21.04 -7.59 3.56
C ARG A 77 -20.34 -7.56 4.92
N ALA A 78 -19.70 -6.45 5.29
CA ALA A 78 -19.09 -6.32 6.61
C ALA A 78 -20.13 -6.46 7.72
N LYS A 79 -21.29 -5.81 7.60
CA LYS A 79 -22.39 -5.96 8.58
C LYS A 79 -22.85 -7.41 8.72
N SER A 80 -22.90 -8.20 7.63
CA SER A 80 -23.35 -9.60 7.74
C SER A 80 -22.33 -10.52 8.42
N LEU A 81 -21.03 -10.21 8.32
CA LEU A 81 -19.94 -11.03 8.85
C LEU A 81 -19.49 -10.63 10.26
N LEU A 82 -19.65 -9.35 10.64
CA LEU A 82 -19.21 -8.82 11.92
C LEU A 82 -20.19 -9.17 13.06
N SER A 83 -19.63 -9.44 14.24
CA SER A 83 -20.39 -9.54 15.49
C SER A 83 -20.98 -8.19 15.91
N ALA A 84 -21.87 -8.19 16.90
CA ALA A 84 -22.45 -6.95 17.40
C ALA A 84 -21.39 -5.97 17.93
N ASP A 85 -20.41 -6.48 18.69
CA ASP A 85 -19.33 -5.67 19.26
C ASP A 85 -18.42 -5.11 18.16
N GLU A 86 -18.09 -5.90 17.14
CA GLU A 86 -17.22 -5.44 16.05
C GLU A 86 -17.88 -4.39 15.16
N ARG A 87 -19.21 -4.39 15.06
CA ARG A 87 -19.94 -3.36 14.31
C ARG A 87 -19.83 -1.98 14.94
N GLU A 88 -19.40 -1.87 16.19
CA GLU A 88 -19.19 -0.57 16.86
C GLU A 88 -18.17 0.32 16.12
N PHE A 89 -17.24 -0.29 15.37
CA PHE A 89 -16.22 0.43 14.61
C PHE A 89 -16.70 0.93 13.24
N LEU A 90 -17.83 0.44 12.71
CA LEU A 90 -18.29 0.81 11.38
C LEU A 90 -18.58 2.32 11.20
N PRO A 91 -19.21 3.02 12.16
CA PRO A 91 -19.57 4.43 11.98
C PRO A 91 -18.38 5.37 11.77
N VAL A 92 -17.22 5.11 12.40
CA VAL A 92 -16.04 5.99 12.27
C VAL A 92 -15.36 5.86 10.91
N MET A 93 -15.59 4.76 10.19
CA MET A 93 -15.06 4.51 8.84
C MET A 93 -15.92 5.15 7.74
N GLU A 94 -16.61 6.24 8.05
CA GLU A 94 -17.54 6.89 7.12
C GLU A 94 -16.89 7.13 5.75
N ASP A 95 -17.65 6.89 4.69
CA ASP A 95 -17.19 7.10 3.32
C ASP A 95 -15.90 6.34 2.91
N GLY A 96 -15.58 5.22 3.56
CA GLY A 96 -14.39 4.43 3.23
C GLY A 96 -13.09 4.95 3.88
N LEU A 97 -13.22 5.59 5.06
CA LEU A 97 -12.09 5.94 5.91
C LEU A 97 -11.66 4.73 6.75
N THR A 98 -11.35 3.62 6.06
CA THR A 98 -10.93 2.36 6.67
C THR A 98 -9.43 2.35 6.98
N GLY A 99 -8.98 1.36 7.74
CA GLY A 99 -7.65 1.34 8.37
C GLY A 99 -7.71 1.65 9.87
N VAL A 100 -6.65 1.29 10.59
CA VAL A 100 -6.54 1.54 12.03
C VAL A 100 -5.09 1.81 12.41
N VAL A 101 -4.89 2.82 13.27
CA VAL A 101 -3.62 3.05 13.95
C VAL A 101 -3.78 2.70 15.41
N ALA A 102 -2.96 1.80 15.93
CA ALA A 102 -2.94 1.40 17.33
C ALA A 102 -1.66 1.87 18.01
N GLU A 103 -1.80 2.45 19.20
CA GLU A 103 -0.70 2.97 20.01
C GLU A 103 -0.62 2.28 21.37
N LEU A 104 0.59 1.87 21.75
CA LEU A 104 0.93 1.41 23.09
C LEU A 104 2.08 2.26 23.63
N ASP A 105 1.82 2.95 24.74
CA ASP A 105 2.84 3.69 25.49
C ASP A 105 3.29 2.82 26.67
N THR A 106 4.58 2.50 26.74
CA THR A 106 5.14 1.71 27.85
C THR A 106 5.17 2.48 29.17
N GLY A 107 4.93 3.80 29.13
CA GLY A 107 5.09 4.72 30.26
C GLY A 107 6.56 5.01 30.60
N ARG A 108 7.51 4.43 29.86
CA ARG A 108 8.96 4.58 30.05
C ARG A 108 9.54 5.44 28.93
N PRO A 109 10.40 6.43 29.23
CA PRO A 109 11.04 7.25 28.19
C PRO A 109 11.79 6.39 27.16
N GLY A 110 11.58 6.68 25.88
CA GLY A 110 12.16 5.92 24.78
C GLY A 110 11.67 6.43 23.42
N LYS A 111 11.99 5.68 22.37
CA LYS A 111 11.68 6.03 20.98
C LYS A 111 10.25 5.64 20.60
N THR A 112 9.68 6.34 19.63
CA THR A 112 8.44 5.90 18.97
C THR A 112 8.79 5.00 17.79
N LEU A 113 8.52 3.70 17.95
CA LEU A 113 8.72 2.70 16.90
C LEU A 113 7.37 2.37 16.24
N ALA A 114 7.28 2.60 14.95
CA ALA A 114 6.11 2.29 14.14
C ALA A 114 6.34 1.06 13.25
N PHE A 115 5.30 0.25 13.07
CA PHE A 115 5.23 -0.83 12.08
C PHE A 115 4.06 -0.58 11.14
N ARG A 116 4.26 -0.82 9.83
CA ARG A 116 3.17 -0.75 8.83
C ARG A 116 2.84 -2.13 8.30
N PHE A 117 1.54 -2.40 8.18
CA PHE A 117 0.97 -3.57 7.51
C PHE A 117 -0.20 -3.10 6.63
N ASP A 118 -0.16 -3.39 5.34
CA ASP A 118 -1.29 -3.19 4.43
C ASP A 118 -2.35 -4.29 4.62
N ILE A 119 -3.60 -4.00 4.24
CA ILE A 119 -4.75 -4.84 4.59
C ILE A 119 -5.73 -5.12 3.44
N ASP A 120 -5.58 -4.49 2.28
CA ASP A 120 -6.48 -4.68 1.15
C ASP A 120 -6.13 -5.91 0.29
N GLY A 121 -7.13 -6.42 -0.43
CA GLY A 121 -6.95 -7.42 -1.48
C GLY A 121 -6.80 -6.78 -2.86
N VAL A 122 -6.45 -7.61 -3.83
CA VAL A 122 -6.27 -7.26 -5.25
C VAL A 122 -7.51 -7.65 -6.04
N ASP A 123 -7.90 -6.85 -7.04
CA ASP A 123 -8.99 -7.15 -7.98
C ASP A 123 -8.66 -8.32 -8.92
N VAL A 124 -8.61 -9.53 -8.36
CA VAL A 124 -8.32 -10.80 -9.02
C VAL A 124 -9.30 -11.85 -8.50
N THR A 125 -9.93 -12.61 -9.40
CA THR A 125 -10.71 -13.78 -9.01
C THR A 125 -9.77 -14.93 -8.67
N GLU A 126 -9.87 -15.46 -7.45
CA GLU A 126 -9.08 -16.59 -7.01
C GLU A 126 -9.44 -17.89 -7.73
N SER A 127 -8.44 -18.73 -7.96
CA SER A 127 -8.56 -20.02 -8.64
C SER A 127 -9.51 -20.97 -7.91
N LYS A 128 -10.31 -21.70 -8.69
CA LYS A 128 -11.17 -22.80 -8.22
C LYS A 128 -10.64 -24.18 -8.62
N ASP A 129 -9.36 -24.25 -9.00
CA ASP A 129 -8.68 -25.51 -9.33
C ASP A 129 -8.44 -26.34 -8.06
N GLU A 130 -8.70 -27.64 -8.11
CA GLU A 130 -8.44 -28.61 -7.02
C GLU A 130 -6.96 -28.68 -6.61
N ALA A 131 -6.05 -28.26 -7.49
CA ALA A 131 -4.63 -28.14 -7.19
C ALA A 131 -4.28 -26.86 -6.40
N HIS A 132 -5.16 -25.84 -6.40
CA HIS A 132 -4.95 -24.60 -5.66
C HIS A 132 -5.19 -24.83 -4.17
N ARG A 133 -4.15 -24.71 -3.34
CA ARG A 133 -4.19 -25.08 -1.92
C ARG A 133 -5.31 -24.38 -1.14
N PRO A 134 -5.52 -23.05 -1.22
CA PRO A 134 -6.65 -22.38 -0.60
C PRO A 134 -8.02 -22.94 -0.98
N PHE A 135 -8.21 -23.33 -2.25
CA PHE A 135 -9.45 -23.97 -2.70
C PHE A 135 -9.59 -25.36 -2.06
N LYS A 136 -8.56 -26.19 -2.19
CA LYS A 136 -8.51 -27.57 -1.67
C LYS A 136 -8.71 -27.66 -0.16
N GLU A 137 -8.10 -26.74 0.59
CA GLU A 137 -8.15 -26.71 2.06
C GLU A 137 -9.31 -25.85 2.60
N GLY A 138 -10.15 -25.29 1.73
CA GLY A 138 -11.39 -24.62 2.12
C GLY A 138 -11.21 -23.23 2.74
N PHE A 139 -10.15 -22.50 2.39
CA PHE A 139 -9.91 -21.13 2.85
C PHE A 139 -9.75 -20.08 1.74
N ARG A 140 -10.07 -20.43 0.48
CA ARG A 140 -10.16 -19.45 -0.62
C ARG A 140 -11.08 -18.27 -0.29
N ALA A 141 -10.94 -17.16 -1.02
CA ALA A 141 -11.83 -16.01 -0.99
C ALA A 141 -13.30 -16.40 -1.15
N ASP A 142 -14.16 -15.91 -0.25
CA ASP A 142 -15.60 -16.18 -0.25
C ASP A 142 -16.39 -15.39 -1.32
N ILE A 143 -15.70 -14.51 -2.06
CA ILE A 143 -16.26 -13.62 -3.07
C ILE A 143 -15.42 -13.67 -4.35
N ASP A 144 -16.07 -13.57 -5.51
CA ASP A 144 -15.37 -13.49 -6.80
C ASP A 144 -14.91 -12.06 -7.10
N GLY A 145 -13.85 -11.93 -7.91
CA GLY A 145 -13.31 -10.65 -8.38
C GLY A 145 -12.31 -9.98 -7.45
N ILE A 146 -12.07 -10.53 -6.25
CA ILE A 146 -11.07 -10.01 -5.30
C ILE A 146 -10.47 -11.12 -4.44
N THR A 147 -9.16 -11.07 -4.17
CA THR A 147 -8.44 -11.99 -3.27
C THR A 147 -7.14 -11.38 -2.75
N HIS A 148 -6.55 -11.96 -1.70
CA HIS A 148 -5.23 -11.56 -1.19
C HIS A 148 -4.09 -12.15 -2.05
N ALA A 149 -4.03 -11.77 -3.33
CA ALA A 149 -3.00 -12.21 -4.28
C ALA A 149 -1.66 -11.47 -4.16
N CYS A 150 -1.49 -10.65 -3.11
CA CYS A 150 -0.26 -9.93 -2.79
C CYS A 150 0.31 -10.31 -1.40
N GLY A 151 -0.41 -11.13 -0.61
CA GLY A 151 0.06 -11.59 0.71
C GLY A 151 -0.29 -10.67 1.88
N HIS A 152 -1.15 -9.66 1.68
CA HIS A 152 -1.57 -8.73 2.73
C HIS A 152 -2.34 -9.42 3.89
N ASP A 153 -2.99 -10.57 3.64
CA ASP A 153 -3.50 -11.47 4.68
C ASP A 153 -2.40 -11.93 5.65
N GLY A 154 -1.20 -12.20 5.10
CA GLY A 154 0.00 -12.49 5.88
C GLY A 154 0.54 -11.26 6.61
N HIS A 155 0.52 -10.08 5.98
CA HIS A 155 0.96 -8.83 6.61
C HIS A 155 0.07 -8.46 7.80
N ILE A 156 -1.26 -8.52 7.66
CA ILE A 156 -2.23 -8.37 8.76
C ILE A 156 -1.88 -9.31 9.90
N THR A 157 -1.64 -10.59 9.57
CA THR A 157 -1.36 -11.64 10.54
C THR A 157 -0.08 -11.38 11.33
N ILE A 158 1.00 -10.99 10.65
CA ILE A 158 2.26 -10.60 11.29
C ILE A 158 2.04 -9.38 12.19
N GLY A 159 1.30 -8.38 11.73
CA GLY A 159 1.00 -7.18 12.52
C GLY A 159 0.23 -7.48 13.81
N LEU A 160 -0.79 -8.33 13.75
CA LEU A 160 -1.54 -8.76 14.93
C LEU A 160 -0.68 -9.58 15.90
N ALA A 161 0.17 -10.48 15.38
CA ALA A 161 1.11 -11.26 16.19
C ALA A 161 2.13 -10.34 16.89
N MET A 162 2.69 -9.37 16.17
CA MET A 162 3.59 -8.36 16.73
C MET A 162 2.89 -7.54 17.82
N ALA A 163 1.70 -7.01 17.57
CA ALA A 163 0.95 -6.25 18.57
C ALA A 163 0.68 -7.06 19.85
N LYS A 164 0.34 -8.34 19.70
CA LYS A 164 0.12 -9.28 20.81
C LYS A 164 1.41 -9.53 21.59
N LEU A 165 2.51 -9.84 20.92
CA LEU A 165 3.82 -10.11 21.54
C LEU A 165 4.35 -8.89 22.28
N ILE A 166 4.23 -7.69 21.70
CA ILE A 166 4.62 -6.44 22.35
C ILE A 166 3.76 -6.17 23.59
N ALA A 167 2.43 -6.36 23.52
CA ALA A 167 1.56 -6.13 24.68
C ALA A 167 1.87 -7.11 25.83
N GLN A 168 2.00 -8.40 25.52
CA GLN A 168 2.28 -9.45 26.51
C GLN A 168 3.66 -9.34 27.15
N ASN A 169 4.62 -8.74 26.45
CA ASN A 169 5.99 -8.53 26.92
C ASN A 169 6.27 -7.04 27.09
N SER A 170 5.25 -6.22 27.35
CA SER A 170 5.40 -4.76 27.38
C SER A 170 6.46 -4.32 28.38
N ASP A 171 6.60 -5.04 29.49
CA ASP A 171 7.64 -4.84 30.47
C ASP A 171 9.04 -4.95 29.88
N ASP A 172 9.30 -5.69 28.81
CA ASP A 172 10.66 -5.80 28.25
C ASP A 172 11.07 -4.54 27.43
N PHE A 173 10.13 -3.62 27.21
CA PHE A 173 10.32 -2.48 26.31
C PHE A 173 10.23 -1.12 27.02
N LYS A 174 10.78 -0.09 26.36
CA LYS A 174 10.63 1.34 26.67
C LYS A 174 10.09 2.09 25.44
N GLY A 175 9.69 3.35 25.61
CA GLY A 175 9.15 4.17 24.51
C GLY A 175 7.72 3.81 24.12
N LYS A 176 7.40 4.00 22.85
CA LYS A 176 6.05 3.83 22.30
C LYS A 176 6.08 2.93 21.07
N PHE A 177 5.01 2.17 20.90
CA PHE A 177 4.77 1.36 19.70
C PHE A 177 3.55 1.89 18.96
N ARG A 178 3.67 2.03 17.64
CA ARG A 178 2.57 2.38 16.74
C ARG A 178 2.41 1.30 15.68
N PHE A 179 1.21 0.76 15.53
CA PHE A 179 0.88 -0.19 14.48
C PHE A 179 -0.05 0.48 13.48
N ILE A 180 0.38 0.60 12.23
CA ILE A 180 -0.34 1.24 11.14
C ILE A 180 -0.88 0.14 10.22
N PHE A 181 -2.17 -0.15 10.33
CA PHE A 181 -2.88 -1.04 9.43
C PHE A 181 -3.50 -0.22 8.30
N GLN A 182 -2.79 -0.15 7.18
CA GLN A 182 -3.08 0.72 6.05
C GLN A 182 -4.00 0.03 5.04
N THR A 183 -4.98 0.76 4.51
CA THR A 183 -5.79 0.31 3.35
C THR A 183 -5.27 0.91 2.04
N ALA A 184 -5.66 0.33 0.92
CA ALA A 184 -5.48 0.86 -0.44
C ALA A 184 -4.02 0.98 -0.92
N GLU A 185 -3.16 0.04 -0.52
CA GLU A 185 -1.77 -0.06 -0.99
C GLU A 185 -1.73 -0.34 -2.50
N GLU A 186 -2.56 -1.26 -3.00
CA GLU A 186 -2.47 -1.82 -4.36
C GLU A 186 -2.54 -0.76 -5.48
N GLY A 187 -3.23 0.34 -5.19
CA GLY A 187 -3.37 1.47 -6.10
C GLY A 187 -2.33 2.57 -5.91
N THR A 188 -1.47 2.44 -4.90
CA THR A 188 -0.66 3.48 -4.25
C THR A 188 -1.53 4.67 -3.85
N ARG A 189 -2.50 4.42 -2.96
CA ARG A 189 -3.56 5.40 -2.62
C ARG A 189 -3.72 5.64 -1.13
N GLY A 190 -3.26 4.71 -0.29
CA GLY A 190 -3.50 4.75 1.15
C GLY A 190 -2.54 5.65 1.91
N ALA A 191 -1.27 5.65 1.53
CA ALA A 191 -0.22 6.26 2.33
C ALA A 191 -0.37 7.79 2.40
N VAL A 192 -0.60 8.45 1.26
CA VAL A 192 -0.73 9.92 1.18
C VAL A 192 -1.80 10.49 2.12
N PRO A 193 -3.08 10.05 2.07
CA PRO A 193 -4.10 10.60 2.95
C PRO A 193 -3.85 10.28 4.43
N MET A 194 -3.14 9.19 4.75
CA MET A 194 -2.78 8.87 6.12
C MET A 194 -1.62 9.74 6.63
N GLU A 195 -0.57 9.95 5.83
CA GLU A 195 0.53 10.86 6.14
C GLU A 195 0.01 12.27 6.43
N GLN A 196 -0.88 12.79 5.57
CA GLN A 196 -1.46 14.13 5.75
C GLN A 196 -2.38 14.25 6.98
N ALA A 197 -2.81 13.15 7.57
CA ALA A 197 -3.56 13.12 8.82
C ALA A 197 -2.65 13.09 10.06
N GLY A 198 -1.32 13.02 9.88
CA GLY A 198 -0.35 13.03 10.97
C GLY A 198 -0.05 11.64 11.56
N VAL A 199 -0.35 10.53 10.85
CA VAL A 199 -0.11 9.18 11.39
C VAL A 199 1.39 8.90 11.66
N LEU A 200 2.28 9.68 11.07
CA LEU A 200 3.73 9.58 11.23
C LEU A 200 4.30 10.59 12.23
N ASP A 201 3.47 11.43 12.83
CA ASP A 201 3.94 12.45 13.76
C ASP A 201 4.63 11.80 14.97
N GLY A 202 5.86 12.25 15.23
CA GLY A 202 6.69 11.78 16.33
C GLY A 202 7.27 10.38 16.17
N VAL A 203 7.21 9.77 14.97
CA VAL A 203 7.85 8.46 14.69
C VAL A 203 9.35 8.63 14.53
N ASP A 204 10.14 7.95 15.37
CA ASP A 204 11.60 7.90 15.25
C ASP A 204 12.03 6.80 14.26
N TYR A 205 11.35 5.64 14.31
CA TYR A 205 11.67 4.47 13.50
C TYR A 205 10.40 3.91 12.87
N LEU A 206 10.41 3.70 11.55
CA LEU A 206 9.31 3.08 10.81
C LEU A 206 9.78 1.81 10.11
N LEU A 207 9.22 0.67 10.50
CA LEU A 207 9.54 -0.64 9.96
C LEU A 207 8.38 -1.16 9.10
N GLY A 208 8.70 -1.66 7.91
CA GLY A 208 7.76 -2.33 7.02
C GLY A 208 8.43 -3.46 6.27
N GLY A 209 7.65 -4.23 5.53
CA GLY A 209 8.19 -5.24 4.64
C GLY A 209 7.10 -6.03 3.93
N HIS A 210 7.53 -6.87 3.01
CA HIS A 210 6.65 -7.63 2.13
C HIS A 210 6.94 -9.13 2.18
N ILE A 211 5.92 -9.97 2.09
CA ILE A 211 6.09 -11.42 1.90
C ILE A 211 6.37 -11.72 0.42
N GLY A 212 7.52 -12.33 0.14
CA GLY A 212 7.93 -12.82 -1.17
C GLY A 212 8.53 -11.75 -2.09
N PHE A 213 7.97 -11.62 -3.29
CA PHE A 213 8.43 -10.76 -4.38
C PHE A 213 9.81 -11.17 -4.92
N GLN A 214 10.89 -10.48 -4.54
CA GLN A 214 12.25 -10.90 -4.92
C GLN A 214 12.84 -11.95 -3.96
N ALA A 215 12.30 -12.07 -2.73
CA ALA A 215 12.68 -13.10 -1.77
C ALA A 215 11.92 -14.40 -2.03
N LYS A 216 12.47 -15.29 -2.89
CA LYS A 216 11.72 -16.43 -3.47
C LYS A 216 11.90 -17.77 -2.74
N THR A 217 12.59 -17.79 -1.61
CA THR A 217 12.98 -19.03 -0.91
C THR A 217 12.58 -18.96 0.56
N ASN A 218 11.94 -20.02 1.07
CA ASN A 218 11.62 -20.13 2.51
C ASN A 218 12.88 -19.99 3.37
N GLY A 219 12.78 -19.15 4.41
CA GLY A 219 13.90 -18.81 5.30
C GLY A 219 14.94 -17.88 4.66
N GLY A 220 14.66 -17.32 3.49
CA GLY A 220 15.42 -16.19 2.95
C GLY A 220 14.91 -14.86 3.45
N ILE A 221 15.74 -13.83 3.38
CA ILE A 221 15.32 -12.46 3.68
C ILE A 221 16.18 -11.46 2.93
N ILE A 222 15.56 -10.36 2.52
CA ILE A 222 16.23 -9.18 1.98
C ILE A 222 16.02 -8.07 2.99
N CYS A 223 17.09 -7.58 3.60
CA CYS A 223 16.99 -6.70 4.77
C CYS A 223 16.65 -5.26 4.38
N GLY A 224 17.24 -4.75 3.29
CA GLY A 224 17.01 -3.41 2.78
C GLY A 224 16.52 -3.43 1.33
N THR A 225 15.70 -2.45 0.98
CA THR A 225 15.29 -2.22 -0.40
C THR A 225 15.65 -0.80 -0.80
N ASN A 226 16.18 -0.69 -2.01
CA ASN A 226 16.57 0.57 -2.63
C ASN A 226 15.78 0.75 -3.93
N LYS A 227 15.69 1.97 -4.45
CA LYS A 227 15.02 2.30 -5.70
C LYS A 227 13.58 1.79 -5.74
N LEU A 228 12.83 2.00 -4.65
CA LEU A 228 11.37 2.00 -4.74
C LEU A 228 10.99 3.13 -5.69
N LEU A 229 10.33 2.81 -6.78
CA LEU A 229 10.09 3.76 -7.87
C LEU A 229 8.97 4.73 -7.50
N ALA A 230 9.21 6.02 -7.74
CA ALA A 230 8.19 7.04 -7.61
C ALA A 230 7.22 6.99 -8.80
N THR A 231 5.94 7.26 -8.56
CA THR A 231 4.91 7.28 -9.61
C THR A 231 3.82 8.30 -9.31
N SER A 232 3.27 8.89 -10.36
CA SER A 232 2.04 9.68 -10.29
C SER A 232 1.05 9.15 -11.32
N LYS A 233 -0.17 8.87 -10.88
CA LYS A 233 -1.30 8.48 -11.72
C LYS A 233 -2.27 9.64 -11.77
N PHE A 234 -2.69 10.05 -12.96
CA PHE A 234 -3.58 11.18 -13.13
C PHE A 234 -4.43 11.07 -14.38
N ASP A 235 -5.63 11.61 -14.27
CA ASP A 235 -6.58 11.73 -15.35
C ASP A 235 -6.68 13.19 -15.78
N VAL A 236 -6.85 13.44 -17.08
CA VAL A 236 -7.11 14.78 -17.61
C VAL A 236 -8.40 14.75 -18.42
N ASN A 237 -9.35 15.58 -18.02
CA ASN A 237 -10.60 15.82 -18.75
C ASN A 237 -10.47 17.14 -19.51
N PHE A 238 -10.78 17.15 -20.80
CA PHE A 238 -10.82 18.34 -21.65
C PHE A 238 -12.28 18.67 -22.00
N THR A 239 -12.63 19.95 -21.83
CA THR A 239 -13.95 20.49 -22.18
C THR A 239 -13.78 21.58 -23.24
N GLY A 240 -14.21 21.27 -24.45
CA GLY A 240 -14.24 22.16 -25.60
C GLY A 240 -15.66 22.61 -25.95
N ARG A 241 -15.89 22.89 -27.23
CA ARG A 241 -17.19 23.34 -27.75
C ARG A 241 -17.55 22.58 -29.01
N SER A 242 -18.76 22.02 -29.01
CA SER A 242 -19.30 21.30 -30.15
C SER A 242 -19.68 22.28 -31.26
N ALA A 243 -19.42 21.89 -32.50
CA ALA A 243 -19.87 22.60 -33.70
C ALA A 243 -19.93 21.64 -34.88
N HIS A 244 -20.71 22.00 -35.90
CA HIS A 244 -20.75 21.22 -37.14
C HIS A 244 -19.41 21.35 -37.87
N ALA A 245 -18.77 20.22 -38.18
CA ALA A 245 -17.40 20.21 -38.73
C ALA A 245 -17.27 20.98 -40.07
N ALA A 246 -18.30 20.98 -40.91
CA ALA A 246 -18.35 21.76 -42.15
C ALA A 246 -19.07 23.13 -42.06
N GLY A 247 -20.27 23.19 -41.46
CA GLY A 247 -21.13 24.38 -41.53
C GLY A 247 -20.71 25.56 -40.68
N ALA A 248 -20.03 25.32 -39.54
CA ALA A 248 -19.56 26.38 -38.66
C ALA A 248 -18.29 25.96 -37.88
N PRO A 249 -17.21 25.50 -38.54
CA PRO A 249 -16.03 24.99 -37.86
C PRO A 249 -15.38 26.01 -36.92
N GLN A 250 -15.45 27.31 -37.26
CA GLN A 250 -14.90 28.41 -36.47
C GLN A 250 -15.56 28.59 -35.08
N GLU A 251 -16.74 28.00 -34.85
CA GLU A 251 -17.43 28.08 -33.56
C GLU A 251 -17.00 26.97 -32.59
N GLY A 252 -16.28 25.95 -33.08
CA GLY A 252 -15.85 24.80 -32.28
C GLY A 252 -14.54 25.01 -31.54
N ALA A 253 -14.36 24.27 -30.45
CA ALA A 253 -13.08 24.10 -29.76
C ALA A 253 -12.86 22.59 -29.57
N ASN A 254 -11.87 22.03 -30.27
CA ASN A 254 -11.77 20.59 -30.47
C ASN A 254 -10.97 19.89 -29.35
N ALA A 255 -11.68 19.32 -28.38
CA ALA A 255 -11.08 18.62 -27.25
C ALA A 255 -10.39 17.31 -27.64
N LEU A 256 -10.83 16.64 -28.73
CA LEU A 256 -10.15 15.45 -29.25
C LEU A 256 -8.75 15.78 -29.73
N LEU A 257 -8.60 16.86 -30.51
CA LEU A 257 -7.30 17.27 -31.01
C LEU A 257 -6.39 17.76 -29.88
N ALA A 258 -6.95 18.46 -28.88
CA ALA A 258 -6.21 18.83 -27.67
C ALA A 258 -5.68 17.58 -26.94
N ALA A 259 -6.53 16.58 -26.67
CA ALA A 259 -6.13 15.34 -26.02
C ALA A 259 -5.07 14.56 -26.82
N ALA A 260 -5.22 14.47 -28.14
CA ALA A 260 -4.25 13.81 -29.02
C ALA A 260 -2.88 14.52 -29.01
N GLN A 261 -2.89 15.86 -29.08
CA GLN A 261 -1.66 16.65 -29.04
C GLN A 261 -0.97 16.55 -27.67
N VAL A 262 -1.74 16.58 -26.57
CA VAL A 262 -1.20 16.34 -25.22
C VAL A 262 -0.54 14.98 -25.14
N ALA A 263 -1.19 13.93 -25.64
CA ALA A 263 -0.63 12.58 -25.60
C ALA A 263 0.71 12.49 -26.33
N LEU A 264 0.80 13.06 -27.53
CA LEU A 264 2.05 13.10 -28.29
C LEU A 264 3.13 13.94 -27.59
N ALA A 265 2.78 15.13 -27.11
CA ALA A 265 3.72 16.03 -26.45
C ALA A 265 4.27 15.43 -25.14
N MET A 266 3.44 14.75 -24.35
CA MET A 266 3.85 14.04 -23.13
C MET A 266 4.93 12.99 -23.44
N HIS A 267 4.74 12.18 -24.48
CA HIS A 267 5.75 11.21 -24.92
C HIS A 267 7.02 11.86 -25.53
N GLY A 268 6.93 13.14 -25.90
CA GLY A 268 8.07 13.96 -26.32
C GLY A 268 8.88 14.58 -25.19
N ILE A 269 8.50 14.41 -23.92
CA ILE A 269 9.28 14.91 -22.78
C ILE A 269 10.68 14.28 -22.79
N THR A 270 11.72 15.11 -22.80
CA THR A 270 13.12 14.67 -22.71
C THR A 270 13.37 13.91 -21.42
N ARG A 271 14.13 12.80 -21.49
CA ARG A 271 14.53 12.04 -20.30
C ARG A 271 15.50 12.86 -19.45
N HIS A 272 15.48 12.62 -18.15
CA HIS A 272 16.38 13.28 -17.19
C HIS A 272 17.76 12.59 -17.18
N ALA A 273 18.84 13.36 -17.00
CA ALA A 273 20.20 12.82 -16.98
C ALA A 273 20.52 12.05 -15.68
N ASP A 274 19.93 12.48 -14.56
CA ASP A 274 20.20 11.91 -13.23
C ASP A 274 19.53 10.56 -12.95
N GLY A 275 18.69 10.05 -13.86
CA GLY A 275 18.09 8.73 -13.68
C GLY A 275 16.94 8.39 -14.62
N VAL A 276 16.41 7.18 -14.46
CA VAL A 276 15.35 6.66 -15.33
C VAL A 276 14.03 7.38 -15.05
N THR A 277 13.37 7.83 -16.12
CA THR A 277 12.04 8.45 -16.09
C THR A 277 11.15 7.81 -17.13
N ARG A 278 9.85 7.68 -16.84
CA ARG A 278 8.84 7.14 -17.77
C ARG A 278 7.59 8.02 -17.78
N ILE A 279 6.86 7.98 -18.89
CA ILE A 279 5.52 8.53 -19.07
C ILE A 279 4.75 7.55 -19.92
N ASN A 280 3.50 7.30 -19.55
CA ASN A 280 2.57 6.53 -20.35
C ASN A 280 1.21 7.22 -20.37
N VAL A 281 0.61 7.27 -21.56
CA VAL A 281 -0.79 7.66 -21.75
C VAL A 281 -1.52 6.38 -22.09
N GLY A 282 -2.10 5.75 -21.07
CA GLY A 282 -2.67 4.41 -21.18
C GLY A 282 -4.06 4.39 -21.81
N VAL A 283 -4.79 5.49 -21.72
CA VAL A 283 -6.15 5.62 -22.26
C VAL A 283 -6.31 6.99 -22.91
N LEU A 284 -6.96 7.01 -24.08
CA LEU A 284 -7.47 8.21 -24.71
C LEU A 284 -8.89 7.94 -25.24
N ARG A 285 -9.84 8.81 -24.90
CA ARG A 285 -11.23 8.75 -25.39
C ARG A 285 -11.72 10.17 -25.69
N ALA A 286 -12.36 10.39 -26.84
CA ALA A 286 -12.86 11.71 -27.21
C ALA A 286 -13.91 11.64 -28.33
N GLY A 287 -14.86 12.57 -28.33
CA GLY A 287 -15.89 12.70 -29.35
C GLY A 287 -16.94 11.59 -29.34
N GLU A 288 -18.04 11.84 -30.06
CA GLU A 288 -19.19 10.93 -30.16
C GLU A 288 -19.66 10.75 -31.62
N GLY A 289 -19.57 11.81 -32.43
CA GLY A 289 -20.05 11.84 -33.81
C GLY A 289 -18.96 12.15 -34.82
N ARG A 290 -19.01 11.49 -35.98
CA ARG A 290 -18.02 11.65 -37.06
C ARG A 290 -17.97 13.07 -37.64
N ASN A 291 -19.10 13.77 -37.68
CA ASN A 291 -19.28 15.07 -38.32
C ASN A 291 -19.38 16.25 -37.32
N VAL A 292 -19.01 16.01 -36.06
CA VAL A 292 -19.12 16.98 -34.97
C VAL A 292 -17.72 17.27 -34.43
N ILE A 293 -17.39 18.55 -34.23
CA ILE A 293 -16.17 18.94 -33.51
C ILE A 293 -16.31 18.47 -32.06
N ALA A 294 -15.40 17.62 -31.59
CA ALA A 294 -15.52 16.96 -30.30
C ALA A 294 -15.47 17.96 -29.13
N PRO A 295 -16.53 18.08 -28.31
CA PRO A 295 -16.55 18.94 -27.13
C PRO A 295 -15.86 18.31 -25.92
N ASN A 296 -15.51 17.03 -25.97
CA ASN A 296 -15.00 16.25 -24.85
C ASN A 296 -13.76 15.45 -25.22
N GLY A 297 -12.82 15.36 -24.28
CA GLY A 297 -11.65 14.50 -24.34
C GLY A 297 -11.24 14.01 -22.96
N TYR A 298 -10.72 12.81 -22.88
CA TYR A 298 -10.24 12.17 -21.65
C TYR A 298 -8.94 11.43 -21.94
N ILE A 299 -7.95 11.62 -21.07
CA ILE A 299 -6.74 10.80 -21.03
C ILE A 299 -6.47 10.30 -19.61
N ALA A 300 -5.97 9.07 -19.50
CA ALA A 300 -5.45 8.50 -18.27
C ALA A 300 -3.95 8.28 -18.41
N CYS A 301 -3.18 8.80 -17.47
CA CYS A 301 -1.73 8.92 -17.56
C CYS A 301 -1.03 8.36 -16.32
N GLU A 302 0.20 7.90 -16.50
CA GLU A 302 1.14 7.65 -15.41
C GLU A 302 2.52 8.22 -15.73
N THR A 303 3.18 8.83 -14.75
CA THR A 303 4.62 9.10 -14.77
C THR A 303 5.34 8.17 -13.82
N ARG A 304 6.61 7.88 -14.10
CA ARG A 304 7.51 7.24 -13.13
C ARG A 304 8.87 7.92 -13.10
N GLY A 305 9.50 7.90 -11.95
CA GLY A 305 10.88 8.33 -11.74
C GLY A 305 11.61 7.35 -10.84
N GLU A 306 12.90 7.17 -11.08
CA GLU A 306 13.77 6.38 -10.19
C GLU A 306 13.87 7.02 -8.80
N THR A 307 13.70 8.34 -8.72
CA THR A 307 13.54 9.09 -7.46
C THR A 307 12.24 9.90 -7.48
N THR A 308 11.83 10.40 -6.30
CA THR A 308 10.68 11.30 -6.15
C THR A 308 10.82 12.54 -7.02
N GLU A 309 11.99 13.17 -7.00
CA GLU A 309 12.29 14.41 -7.73
C GLU A 309 12.21 14.19 -9.25
N LEU A 310 12.68 13.03 -9.73
CA LEU A 310 12.58 12.65 -11.14
C LEU A 310 11.13 12.43 -11.59
N ASN A 311 10.30 11.85 -10.73
CA ASN A 311 8.87 11.70 -11.03
C ASN A 311 8.15 13.04 -10.97
N GLU A 312 8.46 13.90 -10.00
CA GLU A 312 7.91 15.26 -9.90
C GLU A 312 8.29 16.11 -11.12
N PHE A 313 9.53 16.02 -11.60
CA PHE A 313 9.94 16.64 -12.86
C PHE A 313 9.04 16.18 -14.02
N MET A 314 8.85 14.87 -14.16
CA MET A 314 8.01 14.30 -15.23
C MET A 314 6.56 14.76 -15.12
N PHE A 315 5.99 14.73 -13.92
CA PHE A 315 4.62 15.13 -13.66
C PHE A 315 4.43 16.63 -13.94
N GLN A 316 5.34 17.48 -13.49
CA GLN A 316 5.27 18.92 -13.75
C GLN A 316 5.36 19.23 -15.25
N LYS A 317 6.23 18.55 -16.00
CA LYS A 317 6.28 18.69 -17.47
C LYS A 317 4.98 18.27 -18.14
N CYS A 318 4.31 17.24 -17.65
CA CYS A 318 2.98 16.86 -18.12
C CYS A 318 1.96 17.98 -17.86
N MET A 319 1.99 18.62 -16.68
CA MET A 319 1.09 19.72 -16.35
C MET A 319 1.32 20.95 -17.24
N ASP A 320 2.57 21.32 -17.48
CA ASP A 320 2.95 22.40 -18.39
C ASP A 320 2.41 22.16 -19.81
N ILE A 321 2.52 20.91 -20.30
CA ILE A 321 2.01 20.49 -21.62
C ILE A 321 0.49 20.56 -21.67
N VAL A 322 -0.22 20.04 -20.66
CA VAL A 322 -1.69 20.09 -20.60
C VAL A 322 -2.16 21.54 -20.68
N ALA A 323 -1.58 22.43 -19.87
CA ALA A 323 -1.94 23.83 -19.84
C ALA A 323 -1.68 24.52 -21.19
N GLY A 324 -0.48 24.33 -21.77
CA GLY A 324 -0.11 24.96 -23.03
C GLY A 324 -0.94 24.47 -24.23
N VAL A 325 -1.21 23.17 -24.32
CA VAL A 325 -2.04 22.61 -25.39
C VAL A 325 -3.50 23.01 -25.22
N ALA A 326 -4.03 23.01 -23.99
CA ALA A 326 -5.39 23.46 -23.74
C ALA A 326 -5.59 24.92 -24.20
N GLN A 327 -4.62 25.78 -23.91
CA GLN A 327 -4.60 27.16 -24.41
C GLN A 327 -4.55 27.22 -25.95
N MET A 328 -3.71 26.41 -26.60
CA MET A 328 -3.57 26.38 -28.06
C MET A 328 -4.90 26.03 -28.77
N TYR A 329 -5.70 25.14 -28.18
CA TYR A 329 -7.00 24.72 -28.74
C TYR A 329 -8.20 25.49 -28.18
N GLY A 330 -7.99 26.41 -27.24
CA GLY A 330 -9.07 27.15 -26.58
C GLY A 330 -10.04 26.26 -25.79
N VAL A 331 -9.54 25.17 -25.20
CA VAL A 331 -10.33 24.24 -24.38
C VAL A 331 -10.04 24.43 -22.90
N GLN A 332 -11.01 24.11 -22.05
CA GLN A 332 -10.80 23.98 -20.61
C GLN A 332 -10.27 22.58 -20.28
N TYR A 333 -9.61 22.45 -19.14
CA TYR A 333 -9.16 21.15 -18.65
C TYR A 333 -9.30 21.04 -17.13
N ASP A 334 -9.41 19.80 -16.65
CA ASP A 334 -9.39 19.42 -15.25
C ASP A 334 -8.42 18.25 -15.08
N VAL A 335 -7.49 18.35 -14.14
CA VAL A 335 -6.54 17.28 -13.81
C VAL A 335 -6.88 16.70 -12.46
N LYS A 336 -7.05 15.37 -12.42
CA LYS A 336 -7.34 14.65 -11.19
C LYS A 336 -6.24 13.63 -10.91
N LEU A 337 -5.57 13.77 -9.77
CA LEU A 337 -4.70 12.70 -9.27
C LEU A 337 -5.54 11.47 -8.90
N THR A 338 -5.12 10.32 -9.40
CA THR A 338 -5.80 9.02 -9.20
C THR A 338 -4.97 8.04 -8.38
N GLY A 339 -3.73 8.39 -8.06
CA GLY A 339 -2.83 7.68 -7.15
C GLY A 339 -1.39 8.15 -7.32
N GLY A 340 -0.50 7.67 -6.45
CA GLY A 340 0.92 7.95 -6.57
C GLY A 340 1.66 7.65 -5.27
N THR A 341 2.96 7.49 -5.39
CA THR A 341 3.86 7.34 -4.25
C THR A 341 5.19 7.99 -4.54
N SER A 342 5.85 8.41 -3.46
CA SER A 342 7.26 8.80 -3.48
C SER A 342 8.14 7.60 -3.78
N GLY A 343 9.37 7.86 -4.21
CA GLY A 343 10.42 6.85 -4.18
C GLY A 343 11.05 6.77 -2.80
N GLY A 344 11.83 5.72 -2.56
CA GLY A 344 12.46 5.53 -1.26
C GLY A 344 13.58 4.51 -1.28
N ASP A 345 14.50 4.68 -0.33
CA ASP A 345 15.58 3.77 0.01
C ASP A 345 15.54 3.47 1.51
N SER A 346 15.77 2.21 1.88
CA SER A 346 15.95 1.82 3.28
C SER A 346 17.13 2.57 3.88
N SER A 347 16.95 3.05 5.11
CA SER A 347 18.03 3.67 5.89
C SER A 347 19.05 2.59 6.26
N GLU A 348 20.35 2.85 6.08
CA GLU A 348 21.44 1.92 6.45
C GLU A 348 21.28 1.35 7.86
N GLU A 349 20.92 2.20 8.82
CA GLU A 349 20.71 1.81 10.21
C GLU A 349 19.59 0.76 10.38
N ILE A 350 18.50 0.89 9.62
CA ILE A 350 17.41 -0.09 9.66
C ILE A 350 17.81 -1.38 8.96
N THR A 351 18.51 -1.26 7.82
CA THR A 351 19.06 -2.42 7.12
C THR A 351 20.00 -3.22 8.03
N ASP A 352 20.85 -2.55 8.82
CA ASP A 352 21.73 -3.18 9.83
C ASP A 352 20.95 -3.86 10.95
N ILE A 353 19.86 -3.23 11.43
CA ILE A 353 19.00 -3.82 12.46
C ILE A 353 18.34 -5.09 11.93
N TYR A 354 17.76 -5.04 10.72
CA TYR A 354 17.16 -6.20 10.08
C TYR A 354 18.16 -7.31 9.80
N GLU A 355 19.37 -6.98 9.32
CA GLU A 355 20.40 -7.99 9.07
C GLU A 355 20.84 -8.68 10.36
N ARG A 356 21.06 -7.92 11.44
CA ARG A 356 21.39 -8.50 12.75
C ARG A 356 20.26 -9.36 13.29
N ALA A 357 19.01 -8.90 13.18
CA ALA A 357 17.83 -9.67 13.57
C ALA A 357 17.72 -10.98 12.77
N ALA A 358 17.93 -10.91 11.45
CA ALA A 358 17.92 -12.06 10.55
C ALA A 358 18.99 -13.10 10.94
N ARG A 359 20.22 -12.68 11.20
CA ARG A 359 21.33 -13.56 11.61
C ARG A 359 21.11 -14.26 12.95
N GLN A 360 20.27 -13.69 13.82
CA GLN A 360 19.91 -14.29 15.10
C GLN A 360 18.68 -15.20 15.00
N SER A 361 17.92 -15.09 13.92
CA SER A 361 16.66 -15.81 13.74
C SER A 361 16.91 -17.28 13.39
N PRO A 362 16.36 -18.26 14.14
CA PRO A 362 16.41 -19.66 13.74
C PRO A 362 15.47 -19.99 12.57
N PHE A 363 14.61 -19.05 12.16
CA PHE A 363 13.71 -19.21 11.01
C PHE A 363 14.33 -18.73 9.69
N ILE A 364 15.44 -17.99 9.78
CA ILE A 364 16.21 -17.51 8.63
C ILE A 364 17.46 -18.37 8.45
N LYS A 365 17.83 -18.62 7.20
CA LYS A 365 19.05 -19.31 6.83
C LYS A 365 20.12 -18.28 6.48
N ASP A 366 21.27 -18.34 7.16
CA ASP A 366 22.36 -17.37 7.00
C ASP A 366 22.80 -17.20 5.54
N GLU A 367 22.83 -18.29 4.76
CA GLU A 367 23.23 -18.27 3.35
C GLU A 367 22.19 -17.63 2.42
N LEU A 368 20.98 -17.36 2.91
CA LEU A 368 19.88 -16.72 2.18
C LEU A 368 19.61 -15.28 2.64
N ILE A 369 20.46 -14.72 3.51
CA ILE A 369 20.40 -13.32 3.92
C ILE A 369 21.03 -12.47 2.81
N VAL A 370 20.21 -11.59 2.23
CA VAL A 370 20.65 -10.53 1.34
C VAL A 370 20.54 -9.22 2.10
N ARG A 371 21.65 -8.46 2.14
CA ARG A 371 21.68 -7.18 2.84
C ARG A 371 20.73 -6.18 2.20
N ASP A 372 20.92 -5.87 0.93
CA ASP A 372 20.08 -4.94 0.19
C ASP A 372 19.92 -5.33 -1.28
N LEU A 373 18.88 -4.78 -1.93
CA LEU A 373 18.67 -4.89 -3.38
C LEU A 373 17.84 -3.73 -3.95
N ASN A 374 17.86 -3.58 -5.27
CA ASN A 374 16.98 -2.64 -5.97
C ASN A 374 15.57 -3.24 -6.19
N PHE A 375 14.56 -2.66 -5.55
CA PHE A 375 13.17 -3.13 -5.56
C PHE A 375 12.58 -3.16 -6.98
N GLY A 376 12.82 -2.09 -7.75
CA GLY A 376 12.43 -2.02 -9.17
C GLY A 376 10.92 -1.97 -9.43
N ALA A 377 10.11 -1.78 -8.38
CA ALA A 377 8.66 -1.64 -8.44
C ALA A 377 8.19 -0.47 -7.56
N CYS A 378 6.88 -0.22 -7.54
CA CYS A 378 6.25 0.79 -6.70
C CYS A 378 5.60 0.11 -5.48
N GLU A 379 5.63 0.78 -4.34
CA GLU A 379 4.93 0.43 -3.11
C GLU A 379 4.71 1.75 -2.35
N ASP A 380 3.52 1.98 -1.81
CA ASP A 380 3.20 3.27 -1.19
C ASP A 380 3.75 3.46 0.23
N PHE A 381 4.31 2.41 0.84
CA PHE A 381 5.18 2.54 2.02
C PHE A 381 6.37 3.47 1.77
N ALA A 382 6.88 3.57 0.53
CA ALA A 382 7.93 4.51 0.18
C ALA A 382 7.55 5.98 0.50
N HIS A 383 6.26 6.31 0.42
CA HIS A 383 5.77 7.62 0.84
C HIS A 383 5.92 7.84 2.35
N PHE A 384 5.59 6.84 3.17
CA PHE A 384 5.82 6.90 4.60
C PHE A 384 7.31 6.95 4.96
N MET A 385 8.14 6.15 4.28
CA MET A 385 9.59 6.18 4.45
C MET A 385 10.13 7.58 4.24
N HIS A 386 9.79 8.19 3.10
CA HIS A 386 10.22 9.52 2.73
C HIS A 386 9.81 10.57 3.78
N ALA A 387 8.55 10.52 4.25
CA ALA A 387 8.05 11.45 5.26
C ALA A 387 8.80 11.32 6.60
N VAL A 388 8.98 10.10 7.11
CA VAL A 388 9.72 9.86 8.36
C VAL A 388 11.19 10.28 8.24
N GLN A 389 11.85 9.93 7.13
CA GLN A 389 13.26 10.29 6.90
C GLN A 389 13.44 11.81 6.77
N LYS A 390 12.51 12.51 6.10
CA LYS A 390 12.51 13.97 6.01
C LYS A 390 12.33 14.65 7.37
N ALA A 391 11.59 14.02 8.29
CA ALA A 391 11.44 14.47 9.67
C ALA A 391 12.64 14.12 10.58
N GLY A 392 13.67 13.45 10.04
CA GLY A 392 14.88 13.06 10.77
C GLY A 392 14.84 11.65 11.39
N GLY A 393 13.74 10.92 11.22
CA GLY A 393 13.62 9.52 11.62
C GLY A 393 14.32 8.56 10.66
N LYS A 394 14.21 7.26 10.95
CA LYS A 394 14.76 6.18 10.12
C LYS A 394 13.64 5.24 9.68
N SER A 395 13.73 4.77 8.44
CA SER A 395 12.78 3.78 7.93
C SER A 395 13.45 2.77 7.02
N GLY A 396 12.90 1.57 6.94
CA GLY A 396 13.36 0.54 6.03
C GLY A 396 12.30 -0.51 5.77
N TYR A 397 12.38 -1.06 4.56
CA TYR A 397 11.45 -2.04 4.02
C TYR A 397 12.18 -3.32 3.64
N LEU A 398 11.82 -4.43 4.27
CA LEU A 398 12.42 -5.75 4.05
C LEU A 398 11.55 -6.63 3.14
N MET A 399 12.10 -7.74 2.64
CA MET A 399 11.29 -8.81 2.03
C MET A 399 11.51 -10.15 2.73
N ILE A 400 10.42 -10.78 3.13
CA ILE A 400 10.40 -12.08 3.80
C ILE A 400 10.35 -13.18 2.74
N GLY A 401 11.36 -14.04 2.73
CA GLY A 401 11.49 -15.10 1.75
C GLY A 401 10.44 -16.19 1.87
N THR A 402 9.82 -16.52 0.75
CA THR A 402 8.85 -17.61 0.67
C THR A 402 8.78 -18.18 -0.74
N LYS A 403 8.47 -19.47 -0.84
CA LYS A 403 8.10 -20.10 -2.09
C LYS A 403 6.65 -19.74 -2.41
N LEU A 404 6.44 -19.18 -3.60
CA LEU A 404 5.12 -18.86 -4.11
C LEU A 404 4.58 -19.99 -5.00
N ALA A 405 3.27 -20.26 -4.91
CA ALA A 405 2.56 -21.14 -5.84
C ALA A 405 2.40 -20.49 -7.23
N ALA A 406 2.17 -19.18 -7.26
CA ALA A 406 2.18 -18.34 -8.46
C ALA A 406 2.68 -16.93 -8.10
N GLY A 407 3.08 -16.14 -9.09
CA GLY A 407 3.51 -14.76 -8.85
C GLY A 407 2.39 -13.88 -8.26
N HIS A 408 2.77 -12.77 -7.66
CA HIS A 408 1.84 -11.75 -7.16
C HIS A 408 0.83 -11.33 -8.23
N HIS A 409 -0.41 -11.06 -7.79
CA HIS A 409 -1.56 -10.67 -8.61
C HIS A 409 -2.06 -11.76 -9.56
N ASN A 410 -1.69 -13.01 -9.31
CA ASN A 410 -2.21 -14.17 -10.00
C ASN A 410 -3.34 -14.83 -9.19
N GLY A 411 -4.39 -15.32 -9.84
CA GLY A 411 -5.50 -16.00 -9.17
C GLY A 411 -5.10 -17.32 -8.48
N ALA A 412 -3.95 -17.90 -8.84
CA ALA A 412 -3.37 -19.07 -8.17
C ALA A 412 -2.27 -18.70 -7.15
N PHE A 413 -2.15 -17.42 -6.77
CA PHE A 413 -1.19 -16.98 -5.76
C PHE A 413 -1.47 -17.66 -4.42
N ASP A 414 -0.40 -18.16 -3.81
CA ASP A 414 -0.36 -18.63 -2.42
C ASP A 414 1.11 -18.66 -2.00
N PHE A 415 1.37 -18.58 -0.70
CA PHE A 415 2.73 -18.58 -0.13
C PHE A 415 2.84 -19.58 1.04
N ASP A 416 4.07 -20.01 1.32
CA ASP A 416 4.36 -20.90 2.44
C ASP A 416 4.17 -20.17 3.79
N GLU A 417 3.27 -20.69 4.63
CA GLU A 417 2.89 -20.08 5.92
C GLU A 417 4.05 -20.00 6.94
N SER A 418 5.17 -20.70 6.73
CA SER A 418 6.39 -20.52 7.54
C SER A 418 7.01 -19.13 7.44
N ALA A 419 6.69 -18.38 6.37
CA ALA A 419 7.08 -16.98 6.22
C ALA A 419 6.51 -16.08 7.33
N LEU A 420 5.35 -16.44 7.90
CA LEU A 420 4.73 -15.71 9.01
C LEU A 420 5.65 -15.68 10.23
N LEU A 421 6.25 -16.83 10.58
CA LEU A 421 7.19 -16.95 11.69
C LEU A 421 8.47 -16.15 11.43
N SER A 422 9.01 -16.28 10.22
CA SER A 422 10.24 -15.60 9.80
C SER A 422 10.10 -14.07 9.91
N GLY A 423 9.00 -13.52 9.36
CA GLY A 423 8.72 -12.09 9.43
C GLY A 423 8.49 -11.58 10.85
N THR A 424 7.69 -12.30 11.63
CA THR A 424 7.36 -11.90 13.01
C THR A 424 8.59 -11.93 13.90
N ASP A 425 9.44 -12.95 13.79
CA ASP A 425 10.67 -13.05 14.58
C ASP A 425 11.66 -11.93 14.23
N VAL A 426 11.86 -11.62 12.95
CA VAL A 426 12.75 -10.51 12.55
C VAL A 426 12.21 -9.15 13.02
N PHE A 427 10.91 -8.89 12.88
CA PHE A 427 10.33 -7.65 13.40
C PHE A 427 10.39 -7.57 14.93
N LEU A 428 10.16 -8.67 15.65
CA LEU A 428 10.24 -8.70 17.11
C LEU A 428 11.66 -8.45 17.61
N ARG A 429 12.67 -9.09 16.99
CA ARG A 429 14.09 -8.82 17.29
C ARG A 429 14.45 -7.36 17.01
N SER A 430 13.93 -6.79 15.92
CA SER A 430 14.12 -5.38 15.59
C SER A 430 13.48 -4.46 16.65
N ALA A 431 12.31 -4.83 17.17
CA ALA A 431 11.67 -4.15 18.29
C ALA A 431 12.54 -4.16 19.56
N TYR A 432 13.11 -5.32 19.92
CA TYR A 432 14.05 -5.43 21.05
C TYR A 432 15.32 -4.62 20.81
N ALA A 433 15.86 -4.59 19.59
CA ALA A 433 17.05 -3.84 19.27
C ALA A 433 16.86 -2.30 19.35
N ILE A 434 15.64 -1.81 19.12
CA ILE A 434 15.34 -0.36 19.13
C ILE A 434 14.79 0.09 20.49
N ASN A 435 13.82 -0.65 21.03
CA ASN A 435 13.03 -0.27 22.19
C ASN A 435 13.14 -1.26 23.35
N GLY A 436 14.04 -2.25 23.29
CA GLY A 436 14.33 -3.10 24.44
C GLY A 436 14.85 -2.27 25.63
N LYS A 437 14.59 -2.73 26.85
CA LYS A 437 15.12 -2.08 28.06
C LYS A 437 16.64 -1.85 28.00
N ASP A 438 17.36 -2.85 27.49
CA ASP A 438 18.82 -2.86 27.38
C ASP A 438 19.36 -2.28 26.05
N ALA A 439 18.47 -1.76 25.19
CA ALA A 439 18.82 -1.20 23.88
C ALA A 439 19.54 0.16 23.97
#